data_AF-A0A1I7T3D4-F1
#
_entry.id   AF-A0A1I7T3D4-F1
#
_cell.length_a   1.000
_cell.length_b   1.000
_cell.length_c   1.000
_cell.angle_alpha   90.00
_cell.angle_beta   90.00
_cell.angle_gamma   90.00
#
_symmetry.space_group_name_H-M   'P 1'
#
loop_
_entity.id
_entity.type
_entity.pdbx_description
1 polymer ?
#
loop_
_entity_poly.entity_id
_entity_poly.type
_entity_poly.pdbx_seq_one_letter_code
_entity_poly.pdbx_strand_id
1 'polypeptide(L)'
;MGTNGTTGGATDIAEGCSKMERKVKEKEQWSGEEMAKKMIASGIFDSATIATAYKELSNEKPSPSLCKTFSSNQTKARAPEFPIPDDKLIKLTNAPENFVCAAKISVPEFSRTMILSQVPEVSEKQNIEDFWRMIFQNTVFMSMNGIGRAGTMLALFTSMLHVSKGKEVNTKEIMTKLRSERCGIVDSAEQYGTVYRAMALWFKNKSQDEEIQKKVNEFAPSVK
;
A
#
# COMPACT_ATOMS: atom_id res chain seq x y z
N MET A 1 77.65 -47.06 2.93
CA MET A 1 76.97 -48.32 3.28
C MET A 1 76.15 -48.07 4.55
N GLY A 2 74.83 -48.33 4.48
CA GLY A 2 73.70 -48.32 5.46
C GLY A 2 73.84 -47.77 6.90
N THR A 3 72.78 -47.46 7.65
CA THR A 3 71.30 -47.38 7.49
C THR A 3 70.73 -46.90 8.85
N ASN A 4 69.66 -46.10 8.81
CA ASN A 4 68.48 -45.99 9.70
C ASN A 4 68.53 -45.54 11.19
N GLY A 5 67.53 -44.71 11.53
CA GLY A 5 66.99 -44.47 12.89
C GLY A 5 66.29 -43.09 13.03
N THR A 6 65.11 -42.88 12.40
CA THR A 6 63.77 -42.71 13.03
C THR A 6 63.60 -41.55 14.03
N THR A 7 62.86 -40.50 13.65
CA THR A 7 62.36 -39.42 14.52
C THR A 7 60.83 -39.50 14.68
N GLY A 8 60.36 -39.64 15.93
CA GLY A 8 58.98 -39.30 16.35
C GLY A 8 58.88 -37.80 16.70
N GLY A 9 57.72 -37.20 16.96
CA GLY A 9 56.34 -37.68 17.01
C GLY A 9 55.40 -36.48 16.81
N ALA A 10 54.19 -36.75 16.32
CA ALA A 10 53.15 -35.75 16.09
C ALA A 10 51.97 -35.99 17.04
N THR A 11 51.79 -35.01 17.94
CA THR A 11 50.52 -34.47 18.48
C THR A 11 49.31 -35.40 18.66
N ASP A 12 49.03 -35.68 19.94
CA ASP A 12 47.69 -35.96 20.47
C ASP A 12 46.80 -34.70 20.40
N ILE A 13 45.67 -34.77 19.70
CA ILE A 13 44.50 -33.92 19.99
C ILE A 13 43.26 -34.78 19.81
N ALA A 14 42.75 -35.32 20.92
CA ALA A 14 41.39 -35.80 21.05
C ALA A 14 40.78 -35.21 22.33
N GLU A 15 39.47 -35.02 22.27
CA GLU A 15 38.53 -34.70 23.35
C GLU A 15 38.30 -33.22 23.71
N GLY A 16 37.20 -32.71 23.17
CA GLY A 16 36.55 -31.47 23.60
C GLY A 16 35.15 -31.39 23.00
N CYS A 17 34.23 -32.20 23.53
CA CYS A 17 32.81 -32.15 23.23
C CYS A 17 32.25 -30.74 23.54
N SER A 18 31.88 -29.97 22.51
CA SER A 18 31.01 -28.81 22.67
C SER A 18 29.82 -28.95 21.74
N LYS A 19 28.69 -29.36 22.33
CA LYS A 19 27.35 -29.19 21.78
C LYS A 19 27.16 -27.70 21.45
N MET A 20 27.40 -27.32 20.20
CA MET A 20 26.91 -26.05 19.69
C MET A 20 25.45 -26.29 19.33
N GLU A 21 24.57 -25.95 20.27
CA GLU A 21 23.14 -25.88 20.05
C GLU A 21 22.89 -25.09 18.77
N ARG A 22 22.44 -25.78 17.71
CA ARG A 22 21.72 -25.13 16.63
C ARG A 22 20.45 -24.56 17.27
N LYS A 23 20.49 -23.31 17.70
CA LYS A 23 19.28 -22.50 17.80
C LYS A 23 18.65 -22.53 16.41
N VAL A 24 17.65 -23.40 16.25
CA VAL A 24 16.64 -23.22 15.21
C VAL A 24 16.15 -21.80 15.41
N LYS A 25 16.46 -20.89 14.48
CA LYS A 25 15.74 -19.62 14.43
C LYS A 25 14.29 -20.02 14.22
N GLU A 26 13.48 -19.98 15.26
CA GLU A 26 12.03 -19.90 15.08
C GLU A 26 11.82 -18.78 14.07
N LYS A 27 11.29 -19.14 12.89
CA LYS A 27 10.90 -18.13 11.92
C LYS A 27 9.87 -17.27 12.63
N GLU A 28 10.26 -16.04 12.91
CA GLU A 28 9.38 -15.04 13.51
C GLU A 28 8.10 -14.99 12.67
N GLN A 29 6.99 -15.41 13.27
CA GLN A 29 5.70 -15.50 12.60
C GLN A 29 5.31 -14.11 12.13
N TRP A 30 4.98 -13.96 10.85
CA TRP A 30 4.59 -12.66 10.29
C TRP A 30 3.38 -12.12 11.07
N SER A 31 3.47 -10.86 11.52
CA SER A 31 2.42 -10.24 12.37
C SER A 31 1.02 -10.22 11.74
N GLY A 32 0.93 -10.36 10.41
CA GLY A 32 -0.33 -10.43 9.68
C GLY A 32 -0.92 -11.83 9.49
N GLU A 33 -0.27 -12.88 10.00
CA GLU A 33 -0.61 -14.29 9.70
C GLU A 33 -2.08 -14.61 10.03
N GLU A 34 -2.51 -14.33 11.26
CA GLU A 34 -3.87 -14.65 11.70
C GLU A 34 -4.94 -13.84 10.97
N MET A 35 -4.64 -12.59 10.63
CA MET A 35 -5.54 -11.77 9.81
C MET A 35 -5.64 -12.31 8.38
N ALA A 36 -4.52 -12.72 7.79
CA ALA A 36 -4.50 -13.31 6.45
C ALA A 36 -5.34 -14.60 6.41
N LYS A 37 -5.18 -15.50 7.39
CA LYS A 37 -6.00 -16.71 7.54
C LYS A 37 -7.48 -16.37 7.65
N LYS A 38 -7.85 -15.43 8.51
CA LYS A 38 -9.25 -14.97 8.68
C LYS A 38 -9.84 -14.48 7.35
N MET A 39 -9.09 -13.65 6.62
CA MET A 39 -9.53 -13.13 5.34
C MET A 39 -9.67 -14.22 4.28
N ILE A 40 -8.73 -15.16 4.20
CA ILE A 40 -8.82 -16.30 3.27
C ILE A 40 -10.04 -17.17 3.59
N ALA A 41 -10.24 -17.52 4.87
CA ALA A 41 -11.38 -18.31 5.32
C ALA A 41 -12.74 -17.63 5.08
N SER A 42 -12.78 -16.29 5.08
CA SER A 42 -14.01 -15.53 4.82
C SER A 42 -14.52 -15.61 3.38
N GLY A 43 -13.71 -16.10 2.44
CA GLY A 43 -14.09 -16.22 1.03
C GLY A 43 -14.11 -14.91 0.24
N ILE A 44 -13.64 -13.79 0.81
CA ILE A 44 -13.63 -12.48 0.14
C ILE A 44 -12.69 -12.41 -1.09
N PHE A 45 -11.74 -13.33 -1.21
CA PHE A 45 -10.85 -13.46 -2.37
C PHE A 45 -11.55 -14.23 -3.50
N ASP A 46 -12.63 -13.64 -3.98
CA ASP A 46 -13.43 -14.14 -5.11
C ASP A 46 -13.80 -12.99 -6.03
N SER A 47 -13.65 -13.20 -7.35
CA SER A 47 -13.82 -12.12 -8.33
C SER A 47 -15.26 -11.60 -8.38
N ALA A 48 -16.27 -12.47 -8.22
CA ALA A 48 -17.68 -12.08 -8.25
C ALA A 48 -18.07 -11.31 -6.97
N THR A 49 -17.58 -11.77 -5.82
CA THR A 49 -17.75 -11.12 -4.52
C THR A 49 -17.14 -9.72 -4.53
N ILE A 50 -15.91 -9.58 -5.01
CA ILE A 50 -15.22 -8.28 -5.12
C ILE A 50 -15.96 -7.33 -6.07
N ALA A 51 -16.40 -7.83 -7.23
CA ALA A 51 -17.15 -7.03 -8.20
C ALA A 51 -18.49 -6.54 -7.63
N THR A 52 -19.17 -7.38 -6.85
CA THR A 52 -20.42 -7.03 -6.16
C THR A 52 -20.16 -5.98 -5.08
N ALA A 53 -19.14 -6.20 -4.24
CA ALA A 53 -18.74 -5.24 -3.21
C ALA A 53 -18.39 -3.86 -3.80
N TYR A 54 -17.73 -3.81 -4.97
CA TYR A 54 -17.44 -2.55 -5.64
C TYR A 54 -18.70 -1.79 -6.06
N LYS A 55 -19.72 -2.49 -6.59
CA LYS A 55 -20.99 -1.87 -7.02
C LYS A 55 -21.74 -1.22 -5.85
N GLU A 56 -21.55 -1.73 -4.64
CA GLU A 56 -22.16 -1.18 -3.43
C GLU A 56 -21.40 0.03 -2.85
N LEU A 57 -20.21 0.35 -3.36
CA LEU A 57 -19.45 1.50 -2.87
C LEU A 57 -20.08 2.80 -3.36
N SER A 58 -20.46 3.68 -2.43
CA SER A 58 -20.85 5.04 -2.78
C SER A 58 -19.64 5.86 -3.24
N ASN A 59 -19.90 6.84 -4.10
CA ASN A 59 -18.91 7.81 -4.53
C ASN A 59 -19.51 9.21 -4.45
N GLU A 60 -19.91 9.57 -3.23
CA GLU A 60 -20.53 10.86 -2.95
C GLU A 60 -19.54 11.99 -3.21
N LYS A 61 -19.97 12.97 -4.00
CA LYS A 61 -19.19 14.18 -4.24
C LYS A 61 -19.43 15.14 -3.08
N PRO A 62 -18.40 15.88 -2.63
CA PRO A 62 -18.59 16.91 -1.63
C PRO A 62 -19.54 18.00 -2.13
N SER A 63 -20.22 18.68 -1.19
CA SER A 63 -21.05 19.84 -1.52
C SER A 63 -20.24 20.89 -2.29
N PRO A 64 -20.77 21.49 -3.36
CA PRO A 64 -20.10 22.57 -4.09
C PRO A 64 -19.64 23.73 -3.20
N SER A 65 -20.37 24.01 -2.11
CA SER A 65 -20.03 25.07 -1.15
C SER A 65 -18.70 24.85 -0.43
N LEU A 66 -18.21 23.60 -0.36
CA LEU A 66 -16.95 23.23 0.29
C LEU A 66 -15.77 23.23 -0.68
N CYS A 67 -15.99 23.40 -1.97
CA CYS A 67 -14.98 23.20 -3.02
C CYS A 67 -14.69 24.48 -3.81
N LYS A 68 -14.85 25.66 -3.19
CA LYS A 68 -14.78 26.95 -3.89
C LYS A 68 -13.42 27.17 -4.55
N THR A 69 -12.34 26.88 -3.82
CA THR A 69 -10.97 27.05 -4.30
C THR A 69 -10.69 26.12 -5.48
N PHE A 70 -11.16 24.87 -5.39
CA PHE A 70 -11.07 23.91 -6.48
C PHE A 70 -11.86 24.38 -7.70
N SER A 71 -13.12 24.80 -7.53
CA SER A 71 -13.99 25.24 -8.63
C SER A 71 -13.41 26.44 -9.38
N SER A 72 -12.82 27.42 -8.68
CA SER A 72 -12.14 28.56 -9.31
C SER A 72 -10.89 28.16 -10.10
N ASN A 73 -10.33 26.98 -9.87
CA ASN A 73 -9.12 26.47 -10.52
C ASN A 73 -9.35 25.18 -11.32
N GLN A 74 -10.60 24.84 -11.65
CA GLN A 74 -10.95 23.54 -12.25
C GLN A 74 -10.22 23.26 -13.58
N THR A 75 -9.80 24.30 -14.32
CA THR A 75 -9.02 24.18 -15.56
C THR A 75 -7.63 23.58 -15.34
N LYS A 76 -7.10 23.64 -14.11
CA LYS A 76 -5.84 23.02 -13.70
C LYS A 76 -6.02 21.58 -13.24
N ALA A 77 -7.26 21.10 -13.08
CA ALA A 77 -7.56 19.73 -12.67
C ALA A 77 -7.72 18.82 -13.90
N ARG A 78 -7.09 17.64 -13.87
CA ARG A 78 -7.22 16.62 -14.93
C ARG A 78 -8.55 15.86 -14.86
N ALA A 79 -9.22 15.89 -13.71
CA ALA A 79 -10.50 15.23 -13.47
C ALA A 79 -11.45 16.17 -12.70
N PRO A 80 -11.98 17.23 -13.36
CA PRO A 80 -12.79 18.28 -12.73
C PRO A 80 -14.11 17.78 -12.15
N GLU A 81 -14.59 16.61 -12.60
CA GLU A 81 -15.78 15.94 -12.08
C GLU A 81 -15.60 15.37 -10.67
N PHE A 82 -14.38 15.32 -10.14
CA PHE A 82 -14.03 14.87 -8.79
C PHE A 82 -13.43 16.02 -7.97
N PRO A 83 -14.29 16.94 -7.46
CA PRO A 83 -13.83 18.10 -6.71
C PRO A 83 -13.19 17.71 -5.38
N ILE A 84 -12.21 18.50 -4.95
CA ILE A 84 -11.53 18.36 -3.66
C ILE A 84 -12.08 19.42 -2.71
N PRO A 85 -12.54 19.05 -1.50
CA PRO A 85 -12.89 20.01 -0.47
C PRO A 85 -11.72 20.92 -0.10
N ASP A 86 -12.01 22.20 0.15
CA ASP A 86 -10.99 23.22 0.37
C ASP A 86 -10.13 22.96 1.63
N ASP A 87 -10.68 22.27 2.64
CA ASP A 87 -9.96 21.84 3.85
C ASP A 87 -8.99 20.67 3.58
N LYS A 88 -9.22 19.91 2.50
CA LYS A 88 -8.36 18.80 2.06
C LYS A 88 -7.30 19.24 1.05
N LEU A 89 -7.42 20.42 0.44
CA LEU A 89 -6.43 20.92 -0.50
C LEU A 89 -5.05 21.12 0.15
N ILE A 90 -4.00 20.88 -0.63
CA ILE A 90 -2.63 21.22 -0.23
C ILE A 90 -2.45 22.73 -0.29
N LYS A 91 -1.88 23.30 0.79
CA LYS A 91 -1.39 24.68 0.84
C LYS A 91 0.13 24.64 0.92
N LEU A 92 0.80 25.25 -0.05
CA LEU A 92 2.27 25.30 -0.09
C LEU A 92 2.77 26.32 0.93
N THR A 93 3.73 25.96 1.78
CA THR A 93 4.28 26.85 2.83
C THR A 93 4.77 28.18 2.27
N ASN A 94 5.43 28.15 1.11
CA ASN A 94 6.10 29.32 0.53
C ASN A 94 5.28 29.99 -0.59
N ALA A 95 4.08 29.48 -0.87
CA ALA A 95 3.19 29.99 -1.92
C ALA A 95 1.74 29.54 -1.62
N PRO A 96 1.14 30.01 -0.51
CA PRO A 96 -0.14 29.48 -0.01
C PRO A 96 -1.33 29.76 -0.95
N GLU A 97 -1.20 30.77 -1.82
CA GLU A 97 -2.22 31.13 -2.82
C GLU A 97 -2.14 30.28 -4.10
N ASN A 98 -1.04 29.52 -4.29
CA ASN A 98 -0.88 28.68 -5.48
C ASN A 98 -1.75 27.43 -5.37
N PHE A 99 -2.52 27.18 -6.42
CA PHE A 99 -3.36 25.98 -6.52
C PHE A 99 -2.58 24.79 -7.06
N VAL A 100 -2.57 23.70 -6.28
CA VAL A 100 -2.13 22.37 -6.72
C VAL A 100 -3.30 21.40 -6.57
N CYS A 101 -3.63 20.67 -7.64
CA CYS A 101 -4.70 19.66 -7.61
C CYS A 101 -4.22 18.39 -6.87
N ALA A 102 -4.11 18.50 -5.55
CA ALA A 102 -3.66 17.45 -4.64
C ALA A 102 -4.45 17.54 -3.33
N ALA A 103 -4.77 16.38 -2.76
CA ALA A 103 -5.50 16.27 -1.52
C ALA A 103 -4.62 15.69 -0.42
N LYS A 104 -4.70 16.25 0.78
CA LYS A 104 -4.27 15.61 2.03
C LYS A 104 -5.26 14.51 2.37
N ILE A 105 -4.75 13.31 2.59
CA ILE A 105 -5.54 12.17 3.01
C ILE A 105 -5.09 11.77 4.41
N SER A 106 -6.05 11.71 5.33
CA SER A 106 -5.85 11.13 6.64
C SER A 106 -5.96 9.60 6.56
N VAL A 107 -4.91 8.91 6.99
CA VAL A 107 -4.93 7.45 7.19
C VAL A 107 -4.66 7.22 8.68
N PRO A 108 -5.68 6.87 9.49
CA PRO A 108 -5.54 6.79 10.96
C PRO A 108 -4.38 5.91 11.43
N GLU A 109 -4.07 4.86 10.66
CA GLU A 109 -2.99 3.94 10.98
C GLU A 109 -1.59 4.41 10.57
N PHE A 110 -1.49 5.58 9.93
CA PHE A 110 -0.25 6.13 9.42
C PHE A 110 -0.03 7.54 9.99
N SER A 111 1.06 7.72 10.72
CA SER A 111 1.33 8.96 11.47
C SER A 111 1.71 10.16 10.59
N ARG A 112 1.93 9.95 9.29
CA ARG A 112 2.30 11.01 8.34
C ARG A 112 1.13 11.33 7.43
N THR A 113 0.99 12.61 7.08
CA THR A 113 0.04 13.01 6.04
C THR A 113 0.41 12.36 4.71
N MET A 114 -0.58 11.75 4.06
CA MET A 114 -0.45 11.26 2.71
C MET A 114 -1.02 12.28 1.74
N ILE A 115 -0.35 12.45 0.61
CA ILE A 115 -0.84 13.28 -0.49
C ILE A 115 -1.27 12.38 -1.62
N LEU A 116 -2.46 12.66 -2.15
CA LEU A 116 -2.95 12.08 -3.38
C LEU A 116 -3.02 13.16 -4.45
N SER A 117 -2.18 13.04 -5.49
CA SER A 117 -1.98 14.08 -6.50
C SER A 117 -2.13 13.56 -7.92
N GLN A 118 -2.62 14.43 -8.81
CA GLN A 118 -2.48 14.24 -10.25
C GLN A 118 -1.03 14.50 -10.70
N VAL A 119 -0.69 14.09 -11.92
CA VAL A 119 0.55 14.53 -12.59
C VAL A 119 0.44 16.03 -12.89
N PRO A 120 1.45 16.86 -12.58
CA PRO A 120 1.40 18.29 -12.90
C PRO A 120 1.22 18.51 -14.40
N GLU A 121 0.58 19.61 -14.77
CA GLU A 121 0.59 20.04 -16.16
C GLU A 121 1.95 20.68 -16.47
N VAL A 122 2.63 20.15 -17.48
CA VAL A 122 4.06 20.47 -17.74
C VAL A 122 4.25 21.58 -18.76
N SER A 123 3.18 22.06 -19.38
CA SER A 123 3.24 23.23 -20.26
C SER A 123 3.57 24.52 -19.52
N GLU A 124 3.20 24.61 -18.24
CA GLU A 124 3.41 25.79 -17.39
C GLU A 124 4.50 25.54 -16.36
N LYS A 125 5.58 26.33 -16.41
CA LYS A 125 6.73 26.20 -15.50
C LYS A 125 6.31 26.28 -14.02
N GLN A 126 5.37 27.16 -13.69
CA GLN A 126 4.89 27.33 -12.31
C GLN A 126 4.28 26.05 -11.73
N ASN A 127 3.53 25.29 -12.51
CA ASN A 127 2.92 24.03 -12.05
C ASN A 127 3.97 22.98 -11.69
N ILE A 128 5.11 22.98 -12.40
CA ILE A 128 6.24 22.09 -12.12
C ILE A 128 6.90 22.51 -10.80
N GLU A 129 7.17 23.80 -10.61
CA GLU A 129 7.76 24.33 -9.37
C GLU A 129 6.87 24.07 -8.15
N ASP A 130 5.56 24.28 -8.28
CA ASP A 130 4.58 24.04 -7.21
C ASP A 130 4.49 22.55 -6.84
N PHE A 131 4.56 21.67 -7.84
CA PHE A 131 4.64 20.23 -7.60
C PHE A 131 5.89 19.84 -6.81
N TRP A 132 7.07 20.35 -7.19
CA TRP A 132 8.31 20.06 -6.45
C TRP A 132 8.26 20.57 -5.00
N ARG A 133 7.65 21.74 -4.78
CA ARG A 133 7.43 22.28 -3.43
C ARG A 133 6.54 21.37 -2.58
N MET A 134 5.51 20.76 -3.18
CA MET A 134 4.60 19.83 -2.50
C MET A 134 5.29 18.53 -2.07
N ILE A 135 6.06 17.90 -2.97
CA ILE A 135 6.58 16.53 -2.71
C ILE A 135 7.73 16.50 -1.71
N PHE A 136 8.46 17.60 -1.52
CA PHE A 136 9.62 17.64 -0.62
C PHE A 136 9.24 17.37 0.85
N GLN A 137 8.00 17.66 1.23
CA GLN A 137 7.56 17.64 2.63
C GLN A 137 6.70 16.43 3.00
N ASN A 138 6.25 15.62 2.03
CA ASN A 138 5.15 14.67 2.25
C ASN A 138 5.32 13.35 1.48
N THR A 139 4.67 12.30 1.97
CA THR A 139 4.51 11.05 1.21
C THR A 139 3.43 11.23 0.16
N VAL A 140 3.74 10.97 -1.11
CA VAL A 140 2.84 11.26 -2.23
C VAL A 140 2.58 9.99 -3.04
N PHE A 141 1.30 9.68 -3.29
CA PHE A 141 0.89 8.80 -4.37
C PHE A 141 0.42 9.65 -5.55
N MET A 142 0.95 9.35 -6.73
CA MET A 142 0.67 10.09 -7.95
C MET A 142 0.28 9.15 -9.09
N SER A 143 -0.70 9.58 -9.87
CA SER A 143 -1.09 8.98 -11.15
C SER A 143 -1.72 10.06 -12.02
N MET A 144 -2.12 9.73 -13.25
CA MET A 144 -2.63 10.74 -14.20
C MET A 144 -3.68 11.67 -13.56
N ASN A 145 -4.75 11.11 -12.99
CA ASN A 145 -5.82 11.89 -12.35
C ASN A 145 -5.70 11.94 -10.82
N GLY A 146 -4.72 11.24 -10.25
CA GLY A 146 -4.53 11.11 -8.80
C GLY A 146 -5.53 10.19 -8.10
N ILE A 147 -6.69 9.86 -8.66
CA ILE A 147 -7.74 9.09 -7.95
C ILE A 147 -7.81 7.60 -8.29
N GLY A 148 -7.46 7.22 -9.53
CA GLY A 148 -7.51 5.83 -9.99
C GLY A 148 -6.35 5.01 -9.44
N ARG A 149 -5.29 4.80 -10.25
CA ARG A 149 -4.10 4.00 -9.86
C ARG A 149 -3.45 4.43 -8.55
N ALA A 150 -3.31 5.74 -8.32
CA ALA A 150 -2.76 6.25 -7.06
C ALA A 150 -3.69 5.97 -5.87
N GLY A 151 -5.00 6.07 -6.08
CA GLY A 151 -6.00 5.64 -5.10
C GLY A 151 -5.97 4.13 -4.84
N THR A 152 -5.72 3.31 -5.87
CA THR A 152 -5.50 1.86 -5.72
C THR A 152 -4.32 1.56 -4.82
N MET A 153 -3.18 2.24 -5.03
CA MET A 153 -2.00 2.11 -4.17
C MET A 153 -2.29 2.54 -2.73
N LEU A 154 -3.03 3.63 -2.54
CA LEU A 154 -3.44 4.11 -1.22
C LEU A 154 -4.38 3.13 -0.50
N ALA A 155 -5.34 2.55 -1.20
CA ALA A 155 -6.27 1.55 -0.66
C ALA A 155 -5.54 0.26 -0.27
N LEU A 156 -4.62 -0.21 -1.13
CA LEU A 156 -3.76 -1.35 -0.83
C LEU A 156 -2.87 -1.07 0.39
N PHE A 157 -2.18 0.08 0.40
CA PHE A 157 -1.33 0.49 1.51
C PHE A 157 -2.09 0.52 2.84
N THR A 158 -3.28 1.12 2.86
CA THR A 158 -4.12 1.20 4.05
C THR A 158 -4.55 -0.19 4.52
N SER A 159 -4.93 -1.07 3.59
CA SER A 159 -5.29 -2.47 3.90
C SER A 159 -4.10 -3.24 4.48
N MET A 160 -2.90 -3.08 3.90
CA MET A 160 -1.68 -3.72 4.39
C MET A 160 -1.27 -3.22 5.77
N LEU A 161 -1.51 -1.94 6.09
CA LEU A 161 -1.29 -1.41 7.43
C LEU A 161 -2.25 -2.04 8.45
N HIS A 162 -3.52 -2.24 8.10
CA HIS A 162 -4.47 -2.93 8.97
C HIS A 162 -4.01 -4.36 9.27
N VAL A 163 -3.67 -5.13 8.22
CA VAL A 163 -3.13 -6.50 8.37
C VAL A 163 -1.90 -6.51 9.28
N SER A 164 -0.94 -5.63 9.02
CA SER A 164 0.34 -5.61 9.76
C SER A 164 0.16 -5.25 11.24
N LYS A 165 -0.91 -4.52 11.58
CA LYS A 165 -1.30 -4.15 12.95
C LYS A 165 -2.31 -5.12 13.59
N GLY A 166 -2.64 -6.22 12.92
CA GLY A 166 -3.66 -7.17 13.39
C GLY A 166 -5.08 -6.60 13.45
N LYS A 167 -5.33 -5.47 12.76
CA LYS A 167 -6.67 -4.85 12.67
C LYS A 167 -7.49 -5.52 11.59
N GLU A 168 -8.79 -5.60 11.82
CA GLU A 168 -9.72 -6.13 10.83
C GLU A 168 -9.65 -5.32 9.52
N VAL A 169 -9.58 -6.05 8.41
CA VAL A 169 -9.55 -5.47 7.07
C VAL A 169 -10.95 -5.49 6.49
N ASN A 170 -11.69 -4.42 6.74
CA ASN A 170 -12.95 -4.16 6.05
C ASN A 170 -12.69 -3.21 4.88
N THR A 171 -12.51 -3.77 3.68
CA THR A 171 -12.20 -3.00 2.47
C THR A 171 -13.30 -2.03 2.09
N LYS A 172 -14.57 -2.34 2.36
CA LYS A 172 -15.71 -1.44 2.14
C LYS A 172 -15.60 -0.20 3.02
N GLU A 173 -15.36 -0.41 4.31
CA GLU A 173 -15.18 0.69 5.27
C GLU A 173 -13.93 1.54 4.95
N ILE A 174 -12.80 0.89 4.62
CA ILE A 174 -11.59 1.58 4.18
C ILE A 174 -11.89 2.46 2.97
N MET A 175 -12.59 1.92 1.97
CA MET A 175 -12.96 2.67 0.77
C MET A 175 -13.90 3.83 1.06
N THR A 176 -14.91 3.64 1.91
CA THR A 176 -15.81 4.72 2.34
C THR A 176 -15.04 5.85 3.01
N LYS A 177 -14.11 5.53 3.92
CA LYS A 177 -13.25 6.53 4.58
C LYS A 177 -12.36 7.25 3.59
N LEU A 178 -11.66 6.53 2.72
CA LEU A 178 -10.80 7.16 1.70
C LEU A 178 -11.61 8.06 0.75
N ARG A 179 -12.78 7.62 0.30
CA ARG A 179 -13.66 8.43 -0.58
C ARG A 179 -14.25 9.65 0.13
N SER A 180 -14.40 9.62 1.46
CA SER A 180 -14.77 10.80 2.24
C SER A 180 -13.65 11.85 2.33
N GLU A 181 -12.38 11.42 2.25
CA GLU A 181 -11.22 12.31 2.20
C GLU A 181 -11.00 12.90 0.80
N ARG A 182 -11.23 12.09 -0.24
CA ARG A 182 -11.24 12.53 -1.64
C ARG A 182 -12.15 11.64 -2.48
N CYS A 183 -13.19 12.21 -3.06
CA CYS A 183 -14.09 11.48 -3.93
C CYS A 183 -13.37 10.93 -5.18
N GLY A 184 -13.89 9.84 -5.75
CA GLY A 184 -13.35 9.20 -6.94
C GLY A 184 -12.19 8.23 -6.70
N ILE A 185 -11.70 8.07 -5.47
CA ILE A 185 -10.64 7.09 -5.16
C ILE A 185 -11.08 5.69 -5.60
N VAL A 186 -10.20 5.01 -6.35
CA VAL A 186 -10.44 3.74 -7.05
C VAL A 186 -11.65 3.88 -7.97
N ASP A 187 -11.40 4.22 -9.22
CA ASP A 187 -12.44 4.63 -10.18
C ASP A 187 -12.98 3.47 -11.04
N SER A 188 -12.43 2.26 -10.90
CA SER A 188 -12.92 1.08 -11.61
C SER A 188 -12.94 -0.20 -10.76
N ALA A 189 -13.81 -1.14 -11.15
CA ALA A 189 -13.88 -2.47 -10.53
C ALA A 189 -12.57 -3.26 -10.70
N GLU A 190 -11.85 -3.06 -11.81
CA GLU A 190 -10.55 -3.70 -12.06
C GLU A 190 -9.48 -3.19 -11.09
N GLN A 191 -9.44 -1.88 -10.84
CA GLN A 191 -8.56 -1.30 -9.82
C GLN A 191 -8.90 -1.82 -8.43
N TYR A 192 -10.19 -1.90 -8.09
CA TYR A 192 -10.62 -2.47 -6.82
C TYR A 192 -10.19 -3.95 -6.69
N GLY A 193 -10.38 -4.75 -7.74
CA GLY A 193 -9.87 -6.12 -7.82
C GLY A 193 -8.34 -6.22 -7.69
N THR A 194 -7.62 -5.24 -8.21
CA THR A 194 -6.15 -5.16 -8.06
C THR A 194 -5.72 -5.03 -6.60
N VAL A 195 -6.48 -4.31 -5.76
CA VAL A 195 -6.21 -4.23 -4.31
C VAL A 195 -6.20 -5.63 -3.69
N TYR A 196 -7.21 -6.46 -4.01
CA TYR A 196 -7.30 -7.83 -3.49
C TYR A 196 -6.23 -8.74 -4.08
N ARG A 197 -5.96 -8.67 -5.39
CA ARG A 197 -4.92 -9.50 -6.03
C ARG A 197 -3.54 -9.21 -5.45
N ALA A 198 -3.20 -7.94 -5.26
CA ALA A 198 -1.92 -7.54 -4.67
C ALA A 198 -1.80 -7.97 -3.19
N MET A 199 -2.90 -7.86 -2.43
CA MET A 199 -2.94 -8.33 -1.05
C MET A 199 -2.83 -9.86 -0.95
N ALA A 200 -3.52 -10.60 -1.81
CA ALA A 200 -3.42 -12.06 -1.91
C ALA A 200 -1.99 -12.50 -2.24
N LEU A 201 -1.35 -11.85 -3.22
CA LEU A 201 0.05 -12.09 -3.56
C LEU A 201 0.97 -11.82 -2.35
N TRP A 202 0.73 -10.73 -1.62
CA TRP A 202 1.49 -10.41 -0.43
C TRP A 202 1.33 -11.50 0.65
N PHE A 203 0.12 -12.02 0.86
CA PHE A 203 -0.14 -13.11 1.80
C PHE A 203 0.60 -14.38 1.39
N LYS A 204 0.52 -14.76 0.11
CA LYS A 204 1.25 -15.89 -0.47
C LYS A 204 2.76 -15.78 -0.24
N ASN A 205 3.32 -14.58 -0.38
CA ASN A 205 4.76 -14.35 -0.21
C ASN A 205 5.21 -14.32 1.27
N LYS A 206 4.30 -14.07 2.22
CA LYS A 206 4.64 -13.91 3.64
C LYS A 206 4.30 -15.14 4.48
N SER A 207 3.20 -15.82 4.17
CA SER A 207 2.74 -16.99 4.92
C SER A 207 3.33 -18.28 4.34
N GLN A 208 3.47 -19.30 5.18
CA GLN A 208 3.80 -20.67 4.78
C GLN A 208 2.59 -21.62 4.91
N ASP A 209 1.42 -21.08 5.26
CA ASP A 209 0.18 -21.82 5.45
C ASP A 209 -0.34 -22.38 4.12
N GLU A 210 -0.53 -23.70 4.07
CA GLU A 210 -0.92 -24.40 2.84
C GLU A 210 -2.30 -23.98 2.31
N GLU A 211 -3.23 -23.62 3.20
CA GLU A 211 -4.56 -23.16 2.81
C GLU A 211 -4.48 -21.78 2.16
N ILE A 212 -3.69 -20.86 2.73
CA ILE A 212 -3.40 -19.56 2.10
C ILE A 212 -2.80 -19.77 0.71
N GLN A 213 -1.77 -20.62 0.58
CA GLN A 213 -1.11 -20.88 -0.70
C GLN A 213 -2.11 -21.39 -1.75
N LYS A 214 -2.93 -22.39 -1.37
CA LYS A 214 -3.94 -22.99 -2.24
C LYS A 214 -4.97 -21.96 -2.69
N LYS A 215 -5.59 -21.24 -1.75
CA LYS A 215 -6.68 -20.28 -2.02
C LYS A 215 -6.21 -19.10 -2.86
N VAL A 216 -5.00 -18.59 -2.61
CA VAL A 216 -4.45 -17.52 -3.45
C VAL A 216 -4.21 -17.98 -4.88
N ASN A 217 -3.69 -19.20 -5.08
CA ASN A 217 -3.47 -19.75 -6.43
C ASN A 217 -4.79 -19.98 -7.18
N GLU A 218 -5.86 -20.39 -6.49
CA GLU A 218 -7.21 -20.51 -7.06
C GLU A 218 -7.76 -19.14 -7.50
N PHE A 219 -7.62 -18.12 -6.65
CA PHE A 219 -8.12 -16.76 -6.90
C PHE A 219 -7.32 -16.01 -7.98
N ALA A 220 -5.99 -16.15 -7.97
CA ALA A 220 -5.07 -15.38 -8.79
C ALA A 220 -3.99 -16.27 -9.42
N PRO A 221 -4.34 -17.17 -10.35
CA PRO A 221 -3.42 -18.16 -10.92
C PRO A 221 -2.26 -17.56 -11.72
N SER A 222 -2.39 -16.31 -12.17
CA SER A 222 -1.33 -15.58 -12.88
C SER A 222 -0.24 -15.02 -11.95
N VAL A 223 -0.45 -15.10 -10.65
CA VAL A 223 0.48 -14.62 -9.63
C VAL A 223 1.48 -15.75 -9.32
N LYS A 224 2.59 -15.78 -10.06
CA LYS A 224 3.68 -16.74 -9.84
C LYS A 224 4.46 -16.42 -8.58
#